data_AF-A0A7S2EM46-F1
#
_entry.id   AF-A0A7S2EM46-F1
#
_cell.length_a   1.000
_cell.length_b   1.000
_cell.length_c   1.000
_cell.angle_alpha   90.00
_cell.angle_beta   90.00
_cell.angle_gamma   90.00
#
_symmetry.space_group_name_H-M   'P 1'
#
loop_
_entity.id
_entity.type
_entity.pdbx_description
1 polymer ?
#
loop_
_entity_poly.entity_id
_entity_poly.type
_entity_poly.pdbx_seq_one_letter_code
_entity_poly.pdbx_strand_id
1 'polypeptide(L)'
;RPTPAPAPTPAPASAPAPPPSRRISALACGSKSGYLHKWIDRAIGWGGTKWGLRFVELEAGRLSYKRSHDDPAPRYVLTLRRCAVRDDGCKRNRKHVSKGG
;
A
#
# COMPACT_ATOMS: atom_id res chain seq x y z
N ARG A 1 -12.23 34.15 -62.17
CA ARG A 1 -11.18 34.23 -61.12
C ARG A 1 -11.40 33.03 -60.19
N PRO A 2 -10.55 31.99 -60.20
CA PRO A 2 -10.79 30.82 -59.36
C PRO A 2 -10.36 31.11 -57.90
N THR A 3 -11.21 30.72 -56.97
CA THR A 3 -10.99 30.82 -55.52
C THR A 3 -9.96 29.78 -55.09
N PRO A 4 -8.90 30.12 -54.34
CA PRO A 4 -7.97 29.12 -53.82
C PRO A 4 -8.65 28.27 -52.74
N ALA A 5 -8.48 26.95 -52.84
CA ALA A 5 -8.96 25.99 -51.86
C ALA A 5 -8.17 26.09 -50.53
N PRO A 6 -8.79 25.81 -49.37
CA PRO A 6 -8.10 25.85 -48.09
C PRO A 6 -7.08 24.72 -47.96
N ALA A 7 -5.93 25.02 -47.34
CA ALA A 7 -4.87 24.06 -47.08
C ALA A 7 -5.26 23.05 -45.98
N PRO A 8 -4.75 21.80 -46.03
CA PRO A 8 -5.04 20.79 -45.01
C PRO A 8 -4.40 21.13 -43.66
N THR A 9 -5.15 20.88 -42.58
CA THR A 9 -4.70 21.03 -41.19
C THR A 9 -3.64 19.98 -40.83
N PRO A 10 -2.52 20.34 -40.17
CA PRO A 10 -1.53 19.36 -39.74
C PRO A 10 -2.07 18.46 -38.60
N ALA A 11 -1.72 17.18 -38.65
CA ALA A 11 -2.05 16.20 -37.62
C ALA A 11 -1.29 16.47 -36.30
N PRO A 12 -1.87 16.16 -35.13
CA PRO A 12 -1.20 16.33 -33.84
C PRO A 12 -0.01 15.36 -33.70
N ALA A 13 1.12 15.87 -33.20
CA ALA A 13 2.31 15.08 -32.93
C ALA A 13 2.06 14.06 -31.80
N SER A 14 2.48 12.82 -32.01
CA SER A 14 2.38 11.73 -31.04
C SER A 14 3.07 12.08 -29.71
N ALA A 15 2.38 11.83 -28.60
CA ALA A 15 2.93 12.02 -27.26
C ALA A 15 4.13 11.07 -26.99
N PRO A 16 5.13 11.50 -26.22
CA PRO A 16 6.26 10.65 -25.85
C PRO A 16 5.82 9.51 -24.91
N ALA A 17 6.42 8.33 -25.11
CA ALA A 17 6.16 7.14 -24.31
C ALA A 17 6.46 7.37 -22.81
N PRO A 18 5.70 6.75 -21.88
CA PRO A 18 5.96 6.88 -20.45
C PRO A 18 7.32 6.25 -20.09
N PRO A 19 8.05 6.81 -19.12
CA PRO A 19 9.31 6.23 -18.66
C PRO A 19 9.09 4.83 -18.06
N PRO A 20 10.07 3.91 -18.19
CA PRO A 20 9.97 2.60 -17.58
C PRO A 20 9.83 2.76 -16.06
N SER A 21 8.69 2.29 -15.53
CA SER A 21 8.42 2.29 -14.11
C SER A 21 9.59 1.65 -13.37
N ARG A 22 10.24 2.41 -12.49
CA ARG A 22 11.27 1.93 -11.56
C ARG A 22 10.78 0.64 -10.92
N ARG A 23 11.30 -0.51 -11.36
CA ARG A 23 11.19 -1.75 -10.62
C ARG A 23 12.03 -1.56 -9.38
N ILE A 24 11.38 -1.33 -8.24
CA ILE A 24 12.04 -1.45 -6.94
C ILE A 24 12.49 -2.91 -6.87
N SER A 25 13.80 -3.11 -7.02
CA SER A 25 14.43 -4.41 -7.00
C SER A 25 14.03 -5.15 -5.73
N ALA A 26 13.31 -6.25 -5.90
CA ALA A 26 12.88 -7.18 -4.85
C ALA A 26 14.05 -7.98 -4.22
N LEU A 27 15.23 -7.35 -4.06
CA LEU A 27 16.49 -8.03 -3.73
C LEU A 27 16.91 -7.91 -2.26
N ALA A 28 16.01 -7.47 -1.38
CA ALA A 28 16.14 -7.71 0.05
C ALA A 28 14.74 -7.81 0.66
N CYS A 29 13.99 -8.86 0.31
CA CYS A 29 12.74 -9.17 1.01
C CYS A 29 13.11 -9.82 2.36
N GLY A 30 13.76 -9.06 3.23
CA GLY A 30 13.99 -9.47 4.61
C GLY A 30 12.62 -9.70 5.25
N SER A 31 12.42 -10.90 5.78
CA SER A 31 11.22 -11.21 6.54
C SER A 31 11.13 -10.21 7.69
N LYS A 32 10.00 -9.52 7.82
CA LYS A 32 9.77 -8.57 8.90
C LYS A 32 8.60 -9.04 9.73
N SER A 33 8.75 -9.03 11.04
CA SER A 33 7.69 -9.41 11.96
C SER A 33 7.51 -8.37 13.07
N GLY A 34 6.33 -8.36 13.68
CA GLY A 34 6.03 -7.49 14.81
C GLY A 34 4.55 -7.29 15.05
N TYR A 35 4.24 -6.53 16.09
CA TYR A 35 2.86 -6.23 16.46
C TYR A 35 2.35 -4.98 15.75
N LEU A 36 1.20 -5.09 15.10
CA LEU A 36 0.49 -3.99 14.45
C LEU A 36 -0.98 -3.97 14.88
N HIS A 37 -1.54 -2.76 14.96
CA HIS A 37 -2.99 -2.60 15.09
C HIS A 37 -3.63 -2.75 13.72
N LYS A 38 -4.47 -3.77 13.58
CA LYS A 38 -5.23 -4.04 12.35
C LYS A 38 -6.68 -3.60 12.53
N TRP A 39 -7.23 -2.89 11.55
CA TRP A 39 -8.67 -2.63 11.47
C TRP A 39 -9.41 -3.94 11.21
N ILE A 40 -10.37 -4.25 12.06
CA ILE A 40 -11.18 -5.47 11.96
C ILE A 40 -12.62 -5.01 11.70
N ASP A 41 -13.06 -5.26 10.47
CA ASP A 41 -14.45 -5.09 10.10
C ASP A 41 -15.24 -6.36 10.43
N ARG A 42 -16.35 -6.21 11.15
CA ARG A 42 -17.30 -7.30 11.43
C ARG A 42 -18.63 -6.87 10.84
N ALA A 43 -18.86 -7.30 9.60
CA ALA A 43 -20.00 -6.87 8.81
C ALA A 43 -21.38 -7.29 9.37
N ILE A 44 -21.47 -8.23 10.33
CA ILE A 44 -22.75 -8.81 10.76
C ILE A 44 -22.73 -9.17 12.26
N GLY A 45 -22.84 -8.19 13.16
CA GLY A 45 -23.08 -8.44 14.58
C GLY A 45 -22.82 -7.23 15.49
N TRP A 46 -23.39 -7.26 16.70
CA TRP A 46 -23.30 -6.25 17.78
C TRP A 46 -21.87 -5.89 18.26
N GLY A 47 -20.83 -6.42 17.61
CA GLY A 47 -19.43 -6.32 18.03
C GLY A 47 -18.65 -5.13 17.49
N GLY A 48 -19.25 -4.31 16.62
CA GLY A 48 -18.68 -3.07 16.06
C GLY A 48 -17.37 -3.25 15.27
N THR A 49 -16.93 -2.16 14.65
CA THR A 49 -15.64 -2.07 13.97
C THR A 49 -14.57 -1.59 14.95
N LYS A 50 -13.43 -2.28 15.03
CA LYS A 50 -12.37 -1.91 15.99
C LYS A 50 -10.96 -2.18 15.48
N TRP A 51 -10.01 -1.42 16.02
CA TRP A 51 -8.59 -1.75 15.95
C TRP A 51 -8.29 -2.92 16.90
N GLY A 52 -7.56 -3.92 16.42
CA GLY A 52 -7.09 -5.03 17.23
C GLY A 52 -5.60 -5.28 17.02
N LEU A 53 -4.86 -5.46 18.12
CA LEU A 53 -3.45 -5.83 18.06
C LEU A 53 -3.29 -7.25 17.50
N ARG A 54 -2.40 -7.41 16.53
CA ARG A 54 -2.05 -8.67 15.89
C ARG A 54 -0.56 -8.77 15.69
N PHE A 55 -0.04 -9.98 15.81
CA PHE A 55 1.31 -10.26 15.35
C PHE A 55 1.27 -10.47 13.84
N VAL A 56 2.15 -9.78 13.13
CA VAL A 56 2.15 -9.73 11.67
C VAL A 56 3.52 -10.17 11.18
N GLU A 57 3.54 -10.99 10.14
CA GLU A 57 4.76 -11.43 9.46
C GLU A 57 4.63 -11.08 7.98
N LEU A 58 5.63 -10.38 7.45
CA LEU A 58 5.77 -10.06 6.04
C LEU A 58 6.92 -10.89 5.49
N GLU A 59 6.62 -11.80 4.58
CA GLU A 59 7.59 -12.69 3.96
C GLU A 59 7.27 -12.86 2.47
N ALA A 60 8.24 -12.62 1.60
CA ALA A 60 8.11 -12.82 0.14
C ALA A 60 6.85 -12.17 -0.49
N GLY A 61 6.44 -11.00 0.01
CA GLY A 61 5.22 -10.31 -0.44
C GLY A 61 3.90 -10.96 0.02
N ARG A 62 3.96 -11.79 1.06
CA ARG A 62 2.82 -12.35 1.79
C ARG A 62 2.78 -11.74 3.19
N LEU A 63 1.62 -11.26 3.59
CA LEU A 63 1.36 -10.67 4.90
C LEU A 63 0.48 -11.63 5.69
N SER A 64 1.03 -12.19 6.77
CA SER A 64 0.40 -13.18 7.62
C SER A 64 -0.04 -12.53 8.94
N TYR A 65 -1.22 -12.88 9.45
CA TYR A 65 -1.74 -12.40 10.73
C TYR A 65 -1.91 -13.55 11.72
N LYS A 66 -1.29 -13.44 12.89
CA LYS A 66 -1.45 -14.34 14.03
C LYS A 66 -2.13 -13.60 15.20
N ARG A 67 -2.69 -14.34 16.16
CA ARG A 67 -3.29 -13.73 17.35
C ARG A 67 -2.18 -13.34 18.34
N SER A 68 -1.18 -14.19 18.50
CA SER A 68 0.10 -13.98 19.20
C SER A 68 1.28 -14.41 18.32
N HIS A 69 2.49 -14.02 18.69
CA HIS A 69 3.72 -14.55 18.09
C HIS A 69 3.93 -16.06 18.32
N ASP A 70 3.37 -16.62 19.39
CA ASP A 70 3.46 -18.05 19.73
C ASP A 70 2.50 -18.95 18.94
N ASP A 71 1.56 -18.35 18.19
CA ASP A 71 0.62 -19.15 17.42
C ASP A 71 1.36 -19.94 16.32
N PRO A 72 1.14 -21.26 16.23
CA PRO A 72 1.86 -22.11 15.28
C PRO A 72 1.45 -21.84 13.83
N ALA A 73 0.26 -21.29 13.60
CA ALA A 73 -0.27 -21.05 12.26
C ALA A 73 -0.92 -19.66 12.14
N PRO A 74 -0.79 -18.99 10.98
CA PRO A 74 -1.47 -17.73 10.73
C PRO A 74 -2.97 -17.94 10.60
N ARG A 75 -3.76 -17.04 11.18
CA ARG A 75 -5.21 -17.01 11.02
C ARG A 75 -5.64 -16.53 9.65
N TYR A 76 -4.83 -15.68 9.03
CA TYR A 76 -5.10 -15.14 7.70
C TYR A 76 -3.80 -14.81 7.00
N VAL A 77 -3.74 -15.06 5.69
CA VAL A 77 -2.59 -14.74 4.85
C VAL A 77 -3.08 -13.97 3.63
N LEU A 78 -2.53 -12.79 3.42
CA LEU A 78 -2.84 -11.92 2.29
C LEU A 78 -1.62 -11.84 1.37
N THR A 79 -1.80 -12.08 0.08
CA THR A 79 -0.76 -11.74 -0.90
C THR A 79 -0.81 -10.24 -1.20
N LEU A 80 0.32 -9.56 -1.13
CA LEU A 80 0.43 -8.13 -1.43
C LEU A 80 0.63 -7.87 -2.93
N ARG A 81 0.60 -8.91 -3.77
CA ARG A 81 0.72 -8.76 -5.22
C ARG A 81 -0.48 -7.99 -5.76
N ARG A 82 -0.21 -6.87 -6.44
CA ARG A 82 -1.23 -5.95 -6.99
C ARG A 82 -2.11 -5.26 -5.95
N CYS A 83 -1.68 -5.22 -4.68
CA CYS A 83 -2.33 -4.37 -3.69
C CYS A 83 -1.89 -2.91 -3.89
N ALA A 84 -2.83 -1.99 -3.73
CA ALA A 84 -2.51 -0.58 -3.58
C ALA A 84 -2.05 -0.32 -2.14
N VAL A 85 -0.92 0.34 -1.97
CA VAL A 85 -0.44 0.82 -0.68
C VAL A 85 -0.75 2.30 -0.59
N ARG A 86 -1.42 2.70 0.48
CA ARG A 86 -1.65 4.10 0.84
C ARG A 86 -0.89 4.38 2.13
N ASP A 87 -0.24 5.53 2.18
CA ASP A 87 0.36 6.05 3.40
C ASP A 87 -0.63 7.05 4.02
N ASP A 88 -1.26 6.66 5.13
CA ASP A 88 -2.14 7.53 5.92
C ASP A 88 -1.35 8.51 6.82
N GLY A 89 -0.02 8.46 6.77
CA GLY A 89 0.88 9.28 7.56
C GLY A 89 1.05 8.80 9.00
N CYS A 90 1.75 9.60 9.80
CA CYS A 90 2.02 9.30 11.21
C CYS A 90 1.32 10.31 12.13
N LYS A 91 0.55 9.80 13.10
CA LYS A 91 -0.03 10.66 14.15
C LYS A 91 1.06 11.00 15.16
N ARG A 92 1.58 12.24 15.11
CA ARG A 92 2.59 12.72 16.07
C ARG A 92 2.00 12.68 17.48
N ASN A 93 2.56 11.83 18.35
CA ASN A 93 2.12 11.75 19.73
C ASN A 93 2.58 13.00 20.49
N ARG A 94 1.71 14.01 20.61
CA ARG A 94 1.99 15.27 21.31
C ARG A 94 2.36 15.09 22.80
N LYS A 95 2.11 13.92 23.38
CA LYS A 95 2.48 13.61 24.77
C LYS A 95 3.94 13.21 24.95
N HIS A 96 4.63 12.83 23.87
CA HIS A 96 6.07 12.62 23.89
C HIS A 96 6.78 13.94 23.54
N VAL A 97 6.76 14.88 24.47
CA VAL A 97 7.77 15.94 24.47
C VAL A 97 9.05 15.25 24.88
N SER A 98 9.95 15.04 23.92
CA SER A 98 11.33 14.69 24.23
C SER A 98 11.85 15.76 25.18
N LYS A 99 12.09 15.40 26.45
CA LYS A 99 12.93 16.19 27.34
C LYS A 99 14.29 16.28 26.66
N GLY A 100 14.53 17.38 25.94
CA GLY A 100 15.86 17.75 25.49
C GLY A 100 16.69 18.03 26.73
N GLY A 101 17.80 17.31 26.86
CA GLY A 101 18.91 17.72 27.74
C GLY A 101 19.71 18.83 27.07
#